data_AF-K6YWA7-F1
#
_entry.id   AF-K6YWA7-F1
#
_cell.length_a   1.000
_cell.length_b   1.000
_cell.length_c   1.000
_cell.angle_alpha   90.00
_cell.angle_beta   90.00
_cell.angle_gamma   90.00
#
_symmetry.space_group_name_H-M   'P 1'
#
loop_
_entity.id
_entity.type
_entity.pdbx_description
1 polymer ?
#
loop_
_entity_poly.entity_id
_entity_poly.type
_entity_poly.pdbx_seq_one_letter_code
_entity_poly.pdbx_strand_id
1 'polypeptide(L)'
;MSAVKSREKFSFLFLRSVVGIIIASHGWHRLLTGGYEPFGGWLTGEGFPFGLGIAWGITLFEIIGSLFLVAGKKLSYVCTIFILIYFSGLILVHLQHGWFVVGSGSNGIEYSVLLIASLFVIGYSEINKSAGSVI
;
A
#
# COMPACT_ATOMS: atom_id res chain seq x y z
N MET A 1 17.53 -8.85 -26.76
CA MET A 1 17.28 -7.68 -25.88
C MET A 1 15.79 -7.32 -25.74
N SER A 2 14.97 -7.42 -26.80
CA SER A 2 13.51 -7.12 -26.76
C SER A 2 12.70 -8.07 -25.87
N ALA A 3 12.97 -9.37 -25.91
CA ALA A 3 12.28 -10.37 -25.10
C ALA A 3 12.49 -10.17 -23.58
N VAL A 4 13.70 -9.75 -23.17
CA VAL A 4 14.04 -9.44 -21.76
C VAL A 4 13.19 -8.26 -21.26
N LYS A 5 13.14 -7.16 -22.02
CA LYS A 5 12.31 -5.99 -21.71
C LYS A 5 10.81 -6.31 -21.61
N SER A 6 10.32 -7.26 -22.42
CA SER A 6 8.93 -7.70 -22.37
C SER A 6 8.62 -8.46 -21.06
N ARG A 7 9.53 -9.35 -20.64
CA ARG A 7 9.40 -10.11 -19.39
C ARG A 7 9.42 -9.20 -18.17
N GLU A 8 10.33 -8.23 -18.12
CA GLU A 8 10.38 -7.25 -17.01
C GLU A 8 9.06 -6.48 -16.88
N LYS A 9 8.55 -5.94 -17.99
CA LYS A 9 7.26 -5.22 -18.00
C LYS A 9 6.12 -6.09 -17.51
N PHE A 10 6.08 -7.35 -17.94
CA PHE A 10 5.06 -8.30 -17.50
C PHE A 10 5.18 -8.60 -16.00
N SER A 11 6.38 -8.85 -15.48
CA SER A 11 6.62 -9.07 -14.05
C SER A 11 6.19 -7.86 -13.20
N PHE A 12 6.54 -6.64 -13.63
CA PHE A 12 6.11 -5.42 -12.94
C PHE A 12 4.60 -5.20 -13.02
N LEU A 13 3.95 -5.52 -14.15
CA LEU A 13 2.51 -5.45 -14.26
C LEU A 13 1.84 -6.46 -13.31
N PHE A 14 2.32 -7.70 -13.30
CA PHE A 14 1.82 -8.74 -12.42
C PHE A 14 1.93 -8.35 -10.94
N LEU A 15 3.11 -7.89 -10.50
CA LEU A 15 3.33 -7.43 -9.14
C LEU A 15 2.38 -6.28 -8.76
N ARG A 16 2.25 -5.27 -9.63
CA ARG A 16 1.34 -4.13 -9.40
C ARG A 16 -0.13 -4.55 -9.32
N SER A 17 -0.55 -5.49 -10.17
CA SER A 17 -1.92 -6.01 -10.16
C SER A 17 -2.23 -6.72 -8.85
N VAL A 18 -1.34 -7.61 -8.39
CA VAL A 18 -1.53 -8.35 -7.14
C VAL A 18 -1.54 -7.41 -5.93
N VAL A 19 -0.54 -6.52 -5.82
CA VAL A 19 -0.47 -5.51 -4.75
C VAL A 19 -1.69 -4.59 -4.79
N GLY A 20 -2.12 -4.17 -5.98
CA GLY A 20 -3.30 -3.34 -6.17
C GLY A 20 -4.59 -4.02 -5.70
N ILE A 21 -4.81 -5.30 -6.06
CA ILE A 21 -5.98 -6.07 -5.60
C ILE A 21 -5.99 -6.20 -4.09
N ILE A 22 -4.84 -6.50 -3.50
CA ILE A 22 -4.68 -6.60 -2.06
C ILE A 22 -5.09 -5.30 -1.37
N ILE A 23 -4.50 -4.17 -1.78
CA ILE A 23 -4.80 -2.85 -1.20
C ILE A 23 -6.27 -2.46 -1.42
N ALA A 24 -6.79 -2.69 -2.63
CA ALA A 24 -8.19 -2.43 -2.97
C ALA A 24 -9.14 -3.22 -2.07
N SER A 25 -8.79 -4.47 -1.72
CA SER A 25 -9.62 -5.29 -0.84
C SER A 25 -9.82 -4.66 0.55
N HIS A 26 -8.79 -4.01 1.11
CA HIS A 26 -8.90 -3.30 2.38
C HIS A 26 -9.83 -2.09 2.29
N GLY A 27 -9.63 -1.25 1.27
CA GLY A 27 -10.46 -0.06 1.06
C GLY A 27 -11.92 -0.41 0.80
N TRP A 28 -12.17 -1.34 -0.12
CA TRP A 28 -13.54 -1.78 -0.44
C TRP A 28 -14.21 -2.50 0.72
N HIS A 29 -13.52 -3.40 1.42
CA HIS A 29 -14.09 -4.06 2.58
C HIS A 29 -14.46 -3.04 3.67
N ARG A 30 -13.58 -2.06 3.93
CA ARG A 30 -13.83 -1.00 4.91
C ARG A 30 -15.02 -0.11 4.51
N LEU A 31 -15.16 0.20 3.23
CA LEU A 31 -16.28 0.99 2.73
C LEU A 31 -17.61 0.24 2.83
N LEU A 32 -17.66 -1.01 2.36
CA LEU A 32 -18.88 -1.80 2.23
C LEU A 32 -19.43 -2.29 3.58
N THR A 33 -18.55 -2.48 4.57
CA THR A 33 -18.95 -2.91 5.92
C THR A 33 -19.19 -1.75 6.88
N GLY A 34 -18.95 -0.50 6.46
CA GLY A 34 -18.96 0.65 7.37
C GLY A 34 -17.75 0.71 8.31
N GLY A 35 -16.73 -0.12 8.09
CA GLY A 35 -15.54 -0.22 8.96
C GLY A 35 -14.71 1.06 9.08
N TYR A 36 -14.96 2.09 8.27
CA TYR A 36 -14.32 3.41 8.41
C TYR A 36 -14.75 4.12 9.70
N GLU A 37 -15.96 3.86 10.20
CA GLU A 37 -16.49 4.48 11.42
C GLU A 37 -15.77 4.00 12.68
N PRO A 38 -15.72 2.69 12.99
CA PRO A 38 -14.95 2.19 14.14
C PRO A 38 -13.45 2.44 13.99
N PHE A 39 -12.90 2.40 12.78
CA PHE A 39 -11.48 2.76 12.55
C PHE A 39 -11.21 4.23 12.87
N GLY A 40 -12.11 5.14 12.47
CA GLY A 40 -12.00 6.56 12.79
C GLY A 40 -12.16 6.86 14.29
N GLY A 41 -13.05 6.13 14.97
CA GLY A 41 -13.18 6.17 16.42
C GLY A 41 -11.89 5.72 17.12
N TRP A 42 -11.30 4.60 16.68
CA TRP A 42 -10.02 4.12 17.18
C TRP A 42 -8.90 5.16 16.98
N LEU A 43 -8.75 5.74 15.79
CA LEU A 43 -7.76 6.80 15.53
C LEU A 43 -7.92 8.00 16.48
N THR A 44 -9.17 8.39 16.75
CA THR A 44 -9.45 9.48 17.71
C THR A 44 -9.02 9.09 19.12
N GLY A 45 -9.24 7.84 19.53
CA GLY A 45 -8.79 7.29 20.81
C GLY A 45 -7.26 7.24 20.96
N GLU A 46 -6.54 6.99 19.86
CA GLU A 46 -5.07 7.06 19.80
C GLU A 46 -4.52 8.51 19.79
N GLY A 47 -5.39 9.51 19.82
CA GLY A 47 -5.01 10.93 19.89
C GLY A 47 -4.85 11.63 18.54
N PHE A 48 -5.22 10.99 17.43
CA PHE A 48 -5.22 11.66 16.13
C PHE A 48 -6.39 12.65 16.02
N PRO A 49 -6.14 13.90 15.59
CA PRO A 49 -7.22 14.84 15.31
C PRO A 49 -8.01 14.37 14.08
N PHE A 50 -9.33 14.55 14.10
CA PHE A 50 -10.21 14.20 12.98
C PHE A 50 -10.13 12.72 12.53
N GLY A 51 -10.06 11.76 13.48
CA GLY A 51 -9.87 10.34 13.17
C GLY A 51 -10.84 9.78 12.13
N LEU A 52 -12.12 10.16 12.16
CA LEU A 52 -13.10 9.77 11.13
C LEU A 52 -12.73 10.29 9.73
N GLY A 53 -12.26 11.53 9.62
CA GLY A 53 -11.80 12.10 8.36
C GLY A 53 -10.58 11.40 7.81
N ILE A 54 -9.64 11.03 8.69
CA ILE A 54 -8.45 10.23 8.32
C ILE A 54 -8.87 8.85 7.83
N ALA A 55 -9.77 8.15 8.54
CA ALA A 55 -10.27 6.84 8.16
C ALA A 55 -10.94 6.86 6.77
N TRP A 56 -11.75 7.88 6.48
CA TRP A 56 -12.30 8.11 5.16
C TRP A 56 -11.22 8.38 4.10
N GLY A 57 -10.25 9.24 4.41
CA GLY A 57 -9.13 9.55 3.52
C GLY A 57 -8.35 8.30 3.12
N ILE A 58 -7.99 7.46 4.10
CA ILE A 58 -7.32 6.17 3.88
C ILE A 58 -8.18 5.26 3.01
N THR A 59 -9.47 5.12 3.34
CA THR A 59 -10.40 4.24 2.60
C THR A 59 -10.53 4.64 1.14
N LEU A 60 -10.77 5.92 0.86
CA LEU A 60 -10.89 6.42 -0.50
C LEU A 60 -9.56 6.33 -1.25
N PHE A 61 -8.43 6.54 -0.57
CA PHE A 61 -7.11 6.42 -1.19
C PHE A 61 -6.77 4.97 -1.52
N GLU A 62 -7.10 3.99 -0.68
CA GLU A 62 -6.94 2.55 -1.01
C GLU A 62 -7.77 2.15 -2.22
N ILE A 63 -8.99 2.67 -2.37
CA ILE A 63 -9.85 2.40 -3.52
C ILE A 63 -9.31 3.08 -4.78
N ILE A 64 -9.09 4.39 -4.75
CA ILE A 64 -8.72 5.16 -5.96
C ILE A 64 -7.25 4.92 -6.31
N GLY A 65 -6.37 4.95 -5.31
CA GLY A 65 -4.93 4.76 -5.48
C GLY A 65 -4.58 3.37 -6.03
N SER A 66 -5.31 2.32 -5.65
CA SER A 66 -5.07 0.98 -6.22
C SER A 66 -5.38 0.92 -7.71
N LEU A 67 -6.41 1.64 -8.20
CA LEU A 67 -6.67 1.77 -9.64
C LEU A 67 -5.51 2.45 -10.36
N PHE A 68 -4.93 3.51 -9.78
CA PHE A 68 -3.76 4.19 -10.33
C PHE A 68 -2.51 3.29 -10.32
N LEU A 69 -2.34 2.50 -9.26
CA LEU A 69 -1.24 1.53 -9.11
C LEU A 69 -1.26 0.48 -10.23
N VAL A 70 -2.42 -0.14 -10.46
CA VAL A 70 -2.61 -1.13 -11.54
C VAL A 70 -2.43 -0.48 -12.91
N ALA A 71 -3.02 0.71 -13.12
CA ALA A 71 -2.88 1.45 -14.37
C ALA A 71 -1.44 1.95 -14.64
N GLY A 72 -0.54 1.90 -13.65
CA GLY A 72 0.83 2.37 -13.80
C GLY A 72 0.97 3.89 -13.87
N LYS A 73 0.01 4.63 -13.30
CA LYS A 73 -0.03 6.09 -13.37
C LYS A 73 0.41 6.70 -12.05
N LYS A 74 1.30 7.70 -12.11
CA LYS A 74 1.80 8.44 -10.93
C LYS A 74 2.35 7.51 -9.83
N LEU A 75 3.06 6.44 -10.23
CA LEU A 75 3.48 5.36 -9.35
C LEU A 75 4.27 5.84 -8.13
N SER A 76 5.22 6.76 -8.30
CA SER A 76 6.01 7.30 -7.19
C SER A 76 5.11 7.92 -6.12
N TYR A 77 4.23 8.86 -6.50
CA TYR A 77 3.30 9.53 -5.57
C TYR A 77 2.35 8.53 -4.88
N VAL A 78 1.73 7.63 -5.66
CA VAL A 78 0.77 6.65 -5.13
C VAL A 78 1.47 5.69 -4.15
N CYS A 79 2.66 5.20 -4.51
CA CYS A 79 3.41 4.30 -3.65
C CYS A 79 3.91 5.00 -2.38
N THR A 80 4.36 6.25 -2.45
CA THR A 80 4.76 7.02 -1.26
C THR A 80 3.64 7.07 -0.24
N ILE A 81 2.42 7.41 -0.68
CA ILE A 81 1.27 7.51 0.24
C ILE A 81 0.90 6.13 0.79
N PHE A 82 0.87 5.08 -0.04
CA PHE A 82 0.62 3.74 0.48
C PHE A 82 1.68 3.27 1.48
N ILE A 83 2.96 3.55 1.22
CA ILE A 83 4.03 3.25 2.16
C ILE A 83 3.77 3.94 3.50
N LEU A 84 3.41 5.24 3.49
CA LEU A 84 3.10 5.96 4.73
C LEU A 84 1.90 5.36 5.48
N ILE A 85 0.82 4.99 4.77
CA ILE A 85 -0.36 4.36 5.36
C ILE A 85 0.00 3.02 6.00
N TYR A 86 0.64 2.11 5.25
CA TYR A 86 0.94 0.76 5.74
C TYR A 86 2.08 0.75 6.75
N PHE A 87 3.03 1.69 6.67
CA PHE A 87 4.05 1.86 7.72
C PHE A 87 3.43 2.36 9.02
N SER A 88 2.46 3.28 8.94
CA SER A 88 1.72 3.72 10.14
C SER A 88 0.94 2.56 10.76
N GLY A 89 0.23 1.76 9.94
CA GLY A 89 -0.45 0.55 10.42
C GLY A 89 0.51 -0.49 11.01
N LEU A 90 1.70 -0.66 10.42
CA LEU A 90 2.76 -1.52 10.97
C LEU A 90 3.11 -1.11 12.39
N ILE A 91 3.45 0.17 12.60
CA ILE A 91 3.90 0.67 13.90
C ILE A 91 2.78 0.68 14.94
N LEU A 92 1.61 1.20 14.57
CA LEU A 92 0.51 1.45 15.51
C LEU A 92 -0.28 0.18 15.85
N VAL A 93 -0.36 -0.78 14.92
CA VAL A 93 -1.24 -1.95 15.08
C VAL A 93 -0.43 -3.24 15.18
N HIS A 94 0.46 -3.50 14.23
CA HIS A 94 1.03 -4.84 14.03
C HIS A 94 2.32 -5.11 14.83
N LEU A 95 3.12 -4.09 15.13
CA LEU A 95 4.44 -4.25 15.74
C LEU A 95 4.39 -4.99 17.09
N GLN A 96 3.38 -4.70 17.90
CA GLN A 96 3.17 -5.35 19.20
C GLN A 96 2.87 -6.86 19.10
N HIS A 97 2.45 -7.35 17.94
CA HIS A 97 2.14 -8.76 17.70
C HIS A 97 3.36 -9.57 17.22
N GLY A 98 4.52 -8.94 17.10
CA GLY A 98 5.76 -9.60 16.66
C GLY A 98 5.82 -9.82 15.15
N TRP A 99 6.58 -10.82 14.71
CA TRP A 99 6.90 -11.01 13.29
C TRP A 99 5.81 -11.71 12.48
N PHE A 100 5.29 -12.83 13.00
CA PHE A 100 4.52 -13.80 12.21
C PHE A 100 3.04 -13.44 12.07
N VAL A 101 2.49 -13.55 10.85
CA VAL A 101 1.03 -13.46 10.62
C VAL A 101 0.32 -14.80 10.77
N VAL A 102 1.03 -15.92 10.67
CA VAL A 102 0.51 -17.28 10.82
C VAL A 102 1.54 -18.19 11.53
N GLY A 103 1.06 -19.19 12.28
CA GLY A 103 1.89 -20.22 12.90
C GLY A 103 2.33 -19.80 14.29
N SER A 104 3.57 -19.32 14.41
CA SER A 104 4.15 -18.87 15.69
C SER A 104 3.54 -17.57 16.24
N GLY A 105 2.59 -16.97 15.51
CA GLY A 105 1.87 -15.76 15.89
C GLY A 105 0.69 -15.48 14.96
N SER A 106 0.00 -14.38 15.22
CA SER A 106 -1.04 -13.81 14.36
C SER A 106 -0.94 -12.29 14.35
N ASN A 107 -1.38 -11.64 13.27
CA ASN A 107 -1.35 -10.18 13.10
C ASN A 107 0.03 -9.51 13.18
N GLY A 108 1.13 -10.26 13.03
CA GLY A 108 2.50 -9.72 13.02
C GLY A 108 2.85 -8.87 11.79
N ILE A 109 4.09 -8.39 11.74
CA ILE A 109 4.53 -7.37 10.76
C ILE A 109 5.02 -7.90 9.41
N GLU A 110 5.26 -9.21 9.24
CA GLU A 110 5.92 -9.73 8.03
C GLU A 110 5.18 -9.37 6.73
N TYR A 111 3.85 -9.37 6.78
CA TYR A 111 3.01 -8.96 5.66
C TYR A 111 3.14 -7.46 5.36
N SER A 112 3.13 -6.60 6.39
CA SER A 112 3.33 -5.16 6.22
C SER A 112 4.71 -4.86 5.62
N VAL A 113 5.76 -5.54 6.09
CA VAL A 113 7.13 -5.41 5.55
C VAL A 113 7.16 -5.80 4.07
N LEU A 114 6.56 -6.94 3.71
CA LEU A 114 6.49 -7.40 2.32
C LEU A 114 5.73 -6.40 1.43
N LEU A 115 4.60 -5.87 1.91
CA LEU A 115 3.79 -4.92 1.16
C LEU A 115 4.53 -3.60 0.93
N ILE A 116 5.18 -3.06 1.97
CA ILE A 116 5.99 -1.83 1.89
C ILE A 116 7.18 -2.02 0.93
N ALA A 117 7.90 -3.14 1.03
CA ALA A 117 9.00 -3.44 0.12
C ALA A 117 8.53 -3.55 -1.34
N SER A 118 7.38 -4.18 -1.57
CA SER A 118 6.77 -4.29 -2.90
C SER A 118 6.38 -2.93 -3.47
N LEU A 119 5.77 -2.06 -2.65
CA LEU A 119 5.44 -0.69 -3.04
C LEU A 119 6.67 0.15 -3.35
N PHE A 120 7.76 -0.02 -2.58
CA PHE A 120 9.03 0.64 -2.86
C PHE A 120 9.59 0.20 -4.22
N VAL A 121 9.62 -1.10 -4.49
CA VAL A 121 10.05 -1.62 -5.80
C VAL A 121 9.17 -1.09 -6.94
N ILE A 122 7.86 -1.06 -6.77
CA ILE A 122 6.92 -0.55 -7.77
C ILE A 122 7.12 0.96 -8.03
N GLY A 123 7.23 1.76 -6.97
CA GLY A 123 7.24 3.21 -7.06
C GLY A 123 8.58 3.78 -7.54
N TYR A 124 9.68 3.08 -7.27
CA TYR A 124 11.03 3.62 -7.39
C TYR A 124 11.94 2.86 -8.37
N SER A 125 11.51 1.74 -8.97
CA SER A 125 12.33 1.02 -9.97
C SER A 125 12.59 1.82 -11.26
N GLU A 126 11.73 2.81 -11.56
CA GLU A 126 11.81 3.61 -12.79
C GLU A 126 12.55 4.96 -12.61
N ILE A 127 12.98 5.32 -11.40
CA ILE A 127 13.58 6.64 -11.10
C ILE A 127 14.92 6.86 -11.82
N ASN A 128 15.62 5.79 -12.18
CA ASN A 128 16.90 5.88 -12.88
C ASN A 128 16.78 6.14 -14.40
N LYS A 129 15.58 6.13 -14.99
CA LYS A 129 15.44 6.41 -16.44
C LYS A 129 15.37 7.90 -16.77
N SER A 130 14.99 8.76 -15.81
CA SER A 130 14.84 10.20 -16.04
C SER A 130 16.15 10.98 -15.94
N ALA A 131 17.21 10.39 -15.36
CA ALA A 131 18.53 11.03 -15.25
C ALA A 131 19.42 10.86 -16.50
N GLY A 132 18.97 10.14 -17.52
CA GLY A 132 19.76 9.78 -18.70
C GLY A 132 19.30 10.38 -20.03
N SER A 133 18.37 11.36 -20.04
CA SER A 133 17.87 12.00 -21.27
C SER A 133 18.18 13.50 -21.36
N VAL A 134 19.18 13.95 -20.60
CA VAL A 134 19.77 15.28 -20.76
C VAL A 134 21.27 15.08 -20.85
N ILE A 135 21.75 14.72 -22.05
CA ILE A 135 23.00 15.12 -22.73
C ILE A 135 22.87 14.61 -24.17
#